data_AF-M1BXD3-F1
#
_entry.id   AF-M1BXD3-F1
#
_cell.length_a   1.000
_cell.length_b   1.000
_cell.length_c   1.000
_cell.angle_alpha   90.00
_cell.angle_beta   90.00
_cell.angle_gamma   90.00
#
_symmetry.space_group_name_H-M   'P 1'
#
loop_
_entity.id
_entity.type
_entity.pdbx_description
1 polymer ?
#
loop_
_entity_poly.entity_id
_entity_poly.type
_entity_poly.pdbx_seq_one_letter_code
_entity_poly.pdbx_strand_id
1 'polypeptide(L)'
;MAIHINKISILLIISLISISISLSYQTIANDLNVDKANVKNVVTSLMVSSIAKTEEFLKTTILTRLAIAIEAPKKSCLETCQEVYENAIDTMKSTLKEVNEGNYYEANVDVSAVGSNMETCKDCINEIYGDDPEFTKFDNWSHGVIVDASYRITSVIN
;
A
#
# COMPACT_ATOMS: atom_id res chain seq x y z
N MET A 1 57.78 -12.26 25.84
CA MET A 1 57.72 -10.82 25.49
C MET A 1 56.35 -10.32 25.89
N ALA A 2 56.23 -9.64 27.04
CA ALA A 2 54.94 -9.16 27.54
C ALA A 2 54.66 -7.77 26.95
N ILE A 3 53.52 -7.60 26.27
CA ILE A 3 53.10 -6.31 25.74
C ILE A 3 52.56 -5.47 26.90
N HIS A 4 53.31 -4.47 27.36
CA HIS A 4 52.86 -3.51 28.36
C HIS A 4 51.92 -2.49 27.70
N ILE A 5 50.62 -2.77 27.68
CA ILE A 5 49.61 -1.81 27.19
C ILE A 5 49.28 -0.83 28.33
N ASN A 6 49.52 0.46 28.11
CA ASN A 6 49.20 1.53 29.05
C ASN A 6 47.67 1.72 29.13
N LYS A 7 47.13 1.93 30.34
CA LYS A 7 45.71 2.28 30.59
C LYS A 7 45.21 3.44 29.71
N ILE A 8 46.06 4.42 29.39
CA ILE A 8 45.73 5.53 28.49
C ILE A 8 45.45 5.04 27.06
N SER A 9 46.25 4.08 26.57
CA SER A 9 46.06 3.47 25.26
C SER A 9 44.76 2.65 25.18
N ILE A 10 44.39 1.97 26.27
CA ILE A 10 43.11 1.23 26.36
C ILE A 10 41.91 2.20 26.30
N LEU A 11 41.97 3.31 27.06
CA LEU A 11 40.92 4.34 27.05
C LEU A 11 40.72 4.95 25.66
N LEU A 12 41.81 5.26 24.95
CA LEU A 12 41.74 5.80 23.59
C LEU A 12 41.09 4.82 22.60
N ILE A 13 41.43 3.53 22.69
CA ILE A 13 40.83 2.49 21.84
C ILE A 13 39.33 2.38 22.09
N ILE A 14 38.89 2.36 23.36
CA ILE A 14 37.47 2.31 23.71
C ILE A 14 36.73 3.52 23.13
N SER A 15 37.26 4.74 23.29
CA SER A 15 36.62 5.94 22.75
C SER A 15 36.51 5.93 21.22
N LEU A 16 37.53 5.43 20.51
CA LEU A 16 37.49 5.30 19.05
C LEU A 16 36.44 4.28 18.59
N ILE A 17 36.30 3.16 19.31
CA ILE A 17 35.26 2.15 19.04
C ILE A 17 33.86 2.73 19.29
N SER A 18 33.65 3.50 20.35
CA SER A 18 32.35 4.13 20.63
C SER A 18 31.94 5.14 19.54
N ILE A 19 32.89 5.91 19.02
CA ILE A 19 32.64 6.88 17.95
C ILE A 19 32.28 6.16 16.65
N SER A 20 33.02 5.11 16.26
CA SER A 20 32.73 4.38 15.03
C SER A 20 31.35 3.70 15.06
N ILE A 21 30.98 3.09 16.18
CA ILE A 21 29.64 2.52 16.38
C ILE A 21 28.55 3.58 16.22
N SER A 22 28.74 4.76 16.83
CA SER A 22 27.78 5.87 16.75
C SER A 22 27.58 6.38 15.33
N LEU A 23 28.66 6.52 14.55
CA LEU A 23 28.60 6.87 13.13
C LEU A 23 27.84 5.82 12.31
N SER A 24 28.11 4.53 12.54
CA SER A 24 27.40 3.45 11.84
C SER A 24 25.89 3.47 12.10
N TYR A 25 25.46 3.72 13.35
CA TYR A 25 24.05 3.87 13.67
C TYR A 25 23.38 5.04 12.94
N GLN A 26 24.07 6.19 12.87
CA GLN A 26 23.55 7.36 12.16
C GLN A 26 23.36 7.10 10.67
N THR A 27 24.33 6.43 10.02
CA THR A 27 24.22 6.07 8.60
C THR A 27 23.02 5.16 8.35
N ILE A 28 22.85 4.09 9.14
CA ILE A 28 21.74 3.15 8.99
C ILE A 28 20.39 3.84 9.21
N ALA A 29 20.28 4.69 10.22
CA ALA A 29 19.06 5.45 10.48
C ALA A 29 18.71 6.41 9.33
N ASN A 30 19.72 7.01 8.71
CA ASN A 30 19.52 7.89 7.57
C ASN A 30 19.06 7.12 6.33
N ASP A 31 19.68 5.97 6.04
CA ASP A 31 19.29 5.12 4.90
C ASP A 31 17.84 4.61 5.04
N LEU A 32 17.46 4.14 6.23
CA LEU A 32 16.08 3.73 6.52
C LEU A 32 15.06 4.87 6.35
N ASN A 33 15.45 6.11 6.70
CA ASN A 33 14.59 7.28 6.51
C ASN A 33 14.44 7.65 5.03
N VAL A 34 15.51 7.52 4.23
CA VAL A 34 15.47 7.72 2.78
C VAL A 34 14.54 6.68 2.12
N ASP A 35 14.64 5.42 2.53
CA ASP A 35 13.78 4.35 2.03
C ASP A 35 12.31 4.60 2.37
N LYS A 36 12.00 4.96 3.62
CA LYS A 36 10.63 5.31 4.05
C LYS A 36 10.07 6.51 3.28
N ALA A 37 10.88 7.55 3.03
CA ALA A 37 10.46 8.70 2.24
C ALA A 37 10.16 8.32 0.79
N ASN A 38 10.99 7.47 0.18
CA ASN A 38 10.75 6.95 -1.16
C ASN A 38 9.48 6.10 -1.23
N VAL A 39 9.30 5.16 -0.30
CA VAL A 39 8.08 4.34 -0.20
C VAL A 39 6.84 5.22 -0.05
N LYS A 40 6.86 6.20 0.86
CA LYS A 40 5.78 7.15 1.05
C LYS A 40 5.39 7.84 -0.25
N ASN A 41 6.36 8.37 -0.99
CA ASN A 41 6.10 9.10 -2.25
C ASN A 41 5.48 8.19 -3.31
N VAL A 42 6.01 6.98 -3.48
CA VAL A 42 5.50 6.04 -4.48
C VAL A 42 4.10 5.54 -4.12
N VAL A 43 3.88 5.12 -2.86
CA VAL A 43 2.56 4.68 -2.41
C VAL A 43 1.55 5.82 -2.50
N THR A 44 1.94 7.05 -2.17
CA THR A 44 1.08 8.23 -2.36
C THR A 44 0.66 8.38 -3.82
N SER A 45 1.61 8.29 -4.76
CA SER A 45 1.31 8.40 -6.19
C SER A 45 0.38 7.27 -6.66
N LEU A 46 0.61 6.03 -6.20
CA LEU A 46 -0.25 4.90 -6.52
C LEU A 46 -1.67 5.14 -6.03
N MET A 47 -1.86 5.46 -4.74
CA MET A 47 -3.18 5.66 -4.14
C MET A 47 -3.94 6.83 -4.78
N VAL A 48 -3.29 7.97 -5.03
CA VAL A 48 -3.94 9.11 -5.72
C VAL A 48 -4.43 8.71 -7.10
N SER A 49 -3.59 8.02 -7.89
CA SER A 49 -3.98 7.56 -9.23
C SER A 49 -5.09 6.52 -9.18
N SER A 50 -5.07 5.63 -8.18
CA SER A 50 -6.07 4.58 -8.01
C SER A 50 -7.40 5.12 -7.53
N ILE A 51 -7.43 6.10 -6.63
CA ILE A 51 -8.66 6.80 -6.23
C ILE A 51 -9.35 7.36 -7.47
N ALA A 52 -8.63 8.17 -8.27
CA ALA A 52 -9.20 8.80 -9.45
C ALA A 52 -9.74 7.77 -10.45
N LYS A 53 -9.00 6.67 -10.67
CA LYS A 53 -9.40 5.62 -11.61
C LYS A 53 -10.57 4.78 -11.10
N THR A 54 -10.65 4.50 -9.80
CA THR A 54 -11.79 3.79 -9.20
C THR A 54 -13.03 4.68 -9.20
N GLU A 55 -12.90 5.98 -8.90
CA GLU A 55 -14.00 6.95 -9.01
C GLU A 55 -14.52 7.06 -10.45
N GLU A 56 -13.61 7.08 -11.43
CA GLU A 56 -13.97 7.07 -12.84
C GLU A 56 -14.74 5.81 -13.20
N PHE A 57 -14.20 4.62 -12.88
CA PHE A 57 -14.84 3.34 -13.20
C PHE A 57 -16.20 3.16 -12.51
N LEU A 58 -16.31 3.57 -11.24
CA LEU A 58 -17.57 3.61 -10.51
C LEU A 58 -18.60 4.44 -11.27
N LYS A 59 -18.22 5.66 -11.70
CA LYS A 59 -19.12 6.57 -12.39
C LYS A 59 -19.48 6.12 -13.80
N THR A 60 -18.50 5.71 -14.60
CA THR A 60 -18.71 5.43 -16.03
C THR A 60 -19.29 4.06 -16.27
N THR A 61 -18.96 3.10 -15.41
CA THR A 61 -19.24 1.68 -15.65
C THR A 61 -20.28 1.16 -14.67
N ILE A 62 -20.03 1.24 -13.36
CA ILE A 62 -20.94 0.69 -12.34
C ILE A 62 -22.29 1.43 -12.36
N LEU A 63 -22.27 2.75 -12.16
CA LEU A 63 -23.50 3.54 -12.06
C LEU A 63 -24.30 3.53 -13.37
N THR A 64 -23.62 3.55 -14.53
CA THR A 64 -24.27 3.45 -15.84
C THR A 64 -24.98 2.12 -16.03
N ARG A 65 -24.32 1.00 -15.69
CA ARG A 65 -24.91 -0.34 -15.80
C ARG A 65 -26.02 -0.54 -14.77
N LEU A 66 -25.86 0.01 -13.56
CA LEU A 66 -26.85 -0.07 -12.49
C LEU A 66 -28.16 0.64 -12.88
N ALA A 67 -28.06 1.81 -13.53
CA ALA A 67 -29.22 2.58 -13.97
C ALA A 67 -30.14 1.83 -14.97
N ILE A 68 -29.61 0.84 -15.68
CA ILE A 68 -30.34 0.04 -16.68
C ILE A 68 -30.56 -1.42 -16.24
N ALA A 69 -30.10 -1.81 -15.04
CA ALA A 69 -30.22 -3.17 -14.55
C ALA A 69 -31.66 -3.45 -14.07
N ILE A 70 -32.37 -4.31 -14.80
CA ILE A 70 -33.77 -4.69 -14.50
C ILE A 70 -33.84 -5.96 -13.65
N GLU A 71 -32.94 -6.92 -13.92
CA GLU A 71 -32.92 -8.20 -13.22
C GLU A 71 -32.33 -8.04 -11.82
N ALA A 72 -33.03 -8.56 -10.79
CA ALA A 72 -32.64 -8.41 -9.39
C ALA A 72 -31.20 -8.90 -9.09
N PRO A 73 -30.72 -10.05 -9.62
CA PRO A 73 -29.34 -10.48 -9.38
C PRO A 73 -28.29 -9.51 -9.93
N LYS A 74 -28.52 -8.98 -11.14
CA LYS A 74 -27.63 -7.97 -11.76
C LYS A 74 -27.60 -6.68 -10.96
N LYS A 75 -28.78 -6.21 -10.56
CA LYS A 75 -28.93 -4.98 -9.79
C LYS A 75 -28.22 -5.09 -8.44
N SER A 76 -28.50 -6.16 -7.68
CA SER A 76 -27.86 -6.41 -6.39
C SER A 76 -26.35 -6.49 -6.52
N CYS A 77 -25.84 -7.12 -7.59
CA CYS A 77 -24.41 -7.22 -7.80
C CYS A 77 -23.73 -5.86 -8.04
N LEU A 78 -24.35 -5.03 -8.87
CA LEU A 78 -23.84 -3.69 -9.16
C LEU A 78 -23.95 -2.75 -7.96
N GLU A 79 -24.97 -2.90 -7.11
CA GLU A 79 -25.08 -2.21 -5.81
C GLU A 79 -23.95 -2.63 -4.87
N THR A 80 -23.65 -3.94 -4.76
CA THR A 80 -22.49 -4.43 -4.00
C THR A 80 -21.19 -3.84 -4.54
N CYS A 81 -20.99 -3.84 -5.86
CA CYS A 81 -19.82 -3.25 -6.50
C CYS A 81 -19.68 -1.76 -6.21
N GLN A 82 -20.79 -1.01 -6.22
CA GLN A 82 -20.79 0.39 -5.84
C GLN A 82 -20.28 0.56 -4.40
N GLU A 83 -20.87 -0.17 -3.45
CA GLU A 83 -20.52 -0.07 -2.03
C GLU A 83 -19.04 -0.40 -1.78
N VAL A 84 -18.56 -1.54 -2.30
CA VAL A 84 -17.18 -1.96 -2.05
C VAL A 84 -16.16 -1.07 -2.75
N TYR A 85 -16.47 -0.46 -3.91
CA TYR A 85 -15.59 0.52 -4.55
C TYR A 85 -15.57 1.86 -3.82
N GLU A 86 -16.70 2.33 -3.30
CA GLU A 86 -16.75 3.51 -2.42
C GLU A 86 -15.91 3.26 -1.15
N ASN A 87 -16.07 2.09 -0.52
CA ASN A 87 -15.26 1.67 0.62
C ASN A 87 -13.78 1.60 0.24
N ALA A 88 -13.42 1.02 -0.90
CA ALA A 88 -12.03 0.96 -1.35
C ALA A 88 -11.44 2.35 -1.58
N ILE A 89 -12.21 3.29 -2.12
CA ILE A 89 -11.78 4.69 -2.28
C ILE A 89 -11.45 5.31 -0.92
N ASP A 90 -12.31 5.11 0.08
CA ASP A 90 -12.08 5.65 1.42
C ASP A 90 -10.91 4.95 2.13
N THR A 91 -10.74 3.64 1.94
CA THR A 91 -9.57 2.91 2.43
C THR A 91 -8.28 3.39 1.76
N MET A 92 -8.27 3.68 0.45
CA MET A 92 -7.09 4.27 -0.22
C MET A 92 -6.75 5.66 0.35
N LYS A 93 -7.75 6.48 0.73
CA LYS A 93 -7.52 7.75 1.43
C LYS A 93 -6.96 7.51 2.85
N SER A 94 -7.39 6.45 3.52
CA SER A 94 -6.80 6.01 4.80
C SER A 94 -5.33 5.62 4.61
N THR A 95 -5.00 4.80 3.60
CA THR A 95 -3.60 4.46 3.27
C THR A 95 -2.75 5.71 3.09
N LEU A 96 -3.26 6.74 2.40
CA LEU A 96 -2.57 8.02 2.24
C LEU A 96 -2.27 8.70 3.57
N LYS A 97 -3.22 8.70 4.51
CA LYS A 97 -3.02 9.24 5.86
C LYS A 97 -1.95 8.44 6.61
N GLU A 98 -2.07 7.12 6.62
CA GLU A 98 -1.16 6.24 7.38
C GLU A 98 0.29 6.32 6.88
N VAL A 99 0.54 6.34 5.56
CA VAL A 99 1.91 6.54 5.04
C VAL A 99 2.44 7.95 5.29
N ASN A 100 1.57 8.95 5.39
CA ASN A 100 1.98 10.31 5.74
C ASN A 100 2.42 10.42 7.20
N GLU A 101 1.77 9.68 8.08
CA GLU A 101 2.06 9.57 9.52
C GLU A 101 3.20 8.59 9.82
N GLY A 102 3.69 7.86 8.81
CA GLY A 102 4.74 6.85 8.96
C GLY A 102 4.25 5.53 9.56
N ASN A 103 2.93 5.33 9.62
CA ASN A 103 2.29 4.11 10.10
C ASN A 103 2.16 3.08 8.97
N TYR A 104 3.29 2.50 8.58
CA TYR A 104 3.33 1.54 7.46
C TYR A 104 2.62 0.23 7.77
N TYR A 105 2.54 -0.17 9.04
CA TYR A 105 1.78 -1.36 9.43
C TYR A 105 0.29 -1.19 9.10
N GLU A 106 -0.32 -0.08 9.54
CA GLU A 106 -1.73 0.17 9.25
C GLU A 106 -1.96 0.44 7.76
N ALA A 107 -1.04 1.14 7.08
CA ALA A 107 -1.11 1.31 5.64
C ALA A 107 -1.14 -0.05 4.90
N ASN A 108 -0.45 -1.08 5.38
CA ASN A 108 -0.49 -2.43 4.81
C ASN A 108 -1.83 -3.14 5.07
N VAL A 109 -2.41 -2.94 6.25
CA VAL A 109 -3.76 -3.42 6.58
C VAL A 109 -4.78 -2.77 5.64
N ASP A 110 -4.70 -1.45 5.46
CA ASP A 110 -5.57 -0.70 4.55
C ASP A 110 -5.45 -1.19 3.11
N VAL A 111 -4.23 -1.35 2.57
CA VAL A 111 -4.04 -1.86 1.20
C VAL A 111 -4.60 -3.28 1.03
N SER A 112 -4.49 -4.12 2.06
CA SER A 112 -5.10 -5.45 2.06
C SER A 112 -6.63 -5.38 2.00
N ALA A 113 -7.23 -4.45 2.75
CA ALA A 113 -8.67 -4.21 2.72
C ALA A 113 -9.15 -3.65 1.36
N VAL A 114 -8.36 -2.80 0.70
CA VAL A 114 -8.61 -2.40 -0.70
C VAL A 114 -8.69 -3.65 -1.58
N GLY A 115 -7.76 -4.59 -1.44
CA GLY A 115 -7.77 -5.86 -2.17
C GLY A 115 -9.05 -6.66 -1.97
N SER A 116 -9.48 -6.87 -0.72
CA SER A 116 -10.71 -7.60 -0.42
C SER A 116 -11.96 -6.92 -1.00
N ASN A 117 -12.02 -5.58 -0.98
CA ASN A 117 -13.12 -4.83 -1.60
C ASN A 117 -13.14 -5.03 -3.13
N MET A 118 -12.00 -4.97 -3.81
CA MET A 118 -11.91 -5.20 -5.26
C MET A 118 -12.32 -6.63 -5.63
N GLU A 119 -11.84 -7.63 -4.87
CA GLU A 119 -12.16 -9.05 -5.07
C GLU A 119 -13.66 -9.33 -4.87
N THR A 120 -14.30 -8.72 -3.87
CA THR A 120 -15.73 -8.89 -3.63
C THR A 120 -16.58 -8.48 -4.84
N CYS A 121 -16.28 -7.35 -5.48
CA CYS A 121 -16.98 -6.95 -6.70
C CYS A 121 -16.66 -7.90 -7.86
N LYS A 122 -15.39 -8.27 -8.04
CA LYS A 122 -14.96 -9.18 -9.11
C LYS A 122 -15.72 -10.51 -9.05
N ASP A 123 -15.78 -11.14 -7.88
CA ASP A 123 -16.44 -12.43 -7.71
C ASP A 123 -17.92 -12.35 -8.06
N CYS A 124 -18.59 -11.29 -7.61
CA CYS A 124 -19.98 -11.03 -7.97
C CYS A 124 -20.17 -10.85 -9.48
N ILE A 125 -19.32 -10.04 -10.11
CA ILE A 125 -19.42 -9.78 -11.54
C ILE A 125 -19.16 -11.04 -12.36
N ASN A 126 -18.19 -11.87 -11.97
CA ASN A 126 -17.91 -13.13 -12.64
C ASN A 126 -19.10 -14.10 -12.56
N GLU A 127 -19.81 -14.14 -11.44
CA GLU A 127 -21.01 -14.97 -11.29
C GLU A 127 -22.16 -14.51 -12.22
N ILE A 128 -22.32 -13.20 -12.40
CA ILE A 128 -23.46 -12.62 -13.12
C ILE A 128 -23.20 -12.42 -14.61
N TYR A 129 -22.00 -11.97 -14.97
CA TYR A 129 -21.62 -11.54 -16.32
C TYR A 129 -20.56 -12.44 -16.96
N GLY A 130 -19.95 -13.36 -16.20
CA GLY A 130 -18.79 -14.13 -16.67
C GLY A 130 -17.60 -13.21 -16.95
N ASP A 131 -16.86 -13.50 -18.02
CA ASP A 131 -15.65 -12.78 -18.41
C ASP A 131 -15.97 -11.43 -19.09
N ASP A 132 -16.56 -10.49 -18.36
CA ASP A 132 -16.77 -9.14 -18.87
C ASP A 132 -15.41 -8.46 -19.13
N PRO A 133 -15.09 -8.04 -20.37
CA PRO A 133 -13.75 -7.54 -20.69
C PRO A 133 -13.39 -6.24 -19.97
N GLU A 134 -14.38 -5.39 -19.67
CA GLU A 134 -14.18 -4.11 -19.02
C GLU A 134 -13.81 -4.31 -17.56
N PHE A 135 -14.55 -5.18 -16.86
CA PHE A 135 -14.25 -5.58 -15.48
C PHE A 135 -12.96 -6.38 -15.38
N THR A 136 -12.71 -7.30 -16.30
CA THR A 136 -11.46 -8.07 -16.34
C THR A 136 -10.25 -7.14 -16.46
N LYS A 137 -10.35 -6.10 -17.30
CA LYS A 137 -9.29 -5.09 -17.44
C LYS A 137 -9.09 -4.27 -16.16
N PHE A 138 -10.19 -3.89 -15.50
CA PHE A 138 -10.13 -3.14 -14.24
C PHE A 138 -9.55 -3.99 -13.11
N ASP A 139 -10.00 -5.24 -12.96
CA ASP A 139 -9.51 -6.21 -11.97
C ASP A 139 -8.00 -6.42 -12.09
N ASN A 140 -7.51 -6.77 -13.29
CA ASN A 140 -6.09 -6.97 -13.54
C ASN A 140 -5.24 -5.73 -13.18
N TRP A 141 -5.74 -4.54 -13.51
CA TRP A 141 -5.08 -3.29 -13.13
C TRP A 141 -5.07 -3.11 -11.61
N SER A 142 -6.20 -3.30 -10.94
CA SER A 142 -6.34 -3.10 -9.50
C SER A 142 -5.43 -4.05 -8.72
N HIS A 143 -5.39 -5.32 -9.12
CA HIS A 143 -4.51 -6.34 -8.53
C HIS A 143 -3.04 -5.92 -8.62
N GLY A 144 -2.60 -5.43 -9.79
CA GLY A 144 -1.23 -4.93 -9.98
C GLY A 144 -0.87 -3.79 -9.03
N VAL A 145 -1.79 -2.84 -8.82
CA VAL A 145 -1.55 -1.72 -7.90
C VAL A 145 -1.52 -2.19 -6.44
N ILE A 146 -2.45 -3.05 -6.03
CA ILE A 146 -2.52 -3.57 -4.66
C ILE A 146 -1.24 -4.34 -4.32
N VAL A 147 -0.77 -5.21 -5.23
CA VAL A 147 0.48 -5.96 -5.05
C VAL A 147 1.69 -5.04 -4.96
N ASP A 148 1.83 -4.05 -5.86
CA ASP A 148 2.97 -3.12 -5.84
C ASP A 148 2.97 -2.25 -4.57
N ALA A 149 1.80 -1.74 -4.15
CA ALA A 149 1.67 -0.98 -2.91
C ALA A 149 2.04 -1.83 -1.69
N SER A 150 1.52 -3.06 -1.60
CA SER A 150 1.81 -3.98 -0.48
C SER A 150 3.30 -4.31 -0.41
N TYR A 151 3.92 -4.61 -1.55
CA TYR A 151 5.35 -4.90 -1.63
C TYR A 151 6.21 -3.72 -1.14
N ARG A 152 5.87 -2.50 -1.55
CA ARG A 152 6.59 -1.29 -1.13
C ARG A 152 6.41 -0.97 0.34
N ILE A 153 5.20 -1.14 0.86
CA ILE A 153 4.92 -0.86 2.28
C ILE A 153 5.66 -1.87 3.16
N THR A 154 5.59 -3.16 2.82
CA THR A 154 6.22 -4.22 3.62
C THR A 154 7.75 -4.16 3.63
N SER A 155 8.40 -3.55 2.63
CA SER A 155 9.86 -3.40 2.62
C SER A 155 10.41 -2.46 3.70
N VAL A 156 9.55 -1.69 4.38
CA VAL A 156 9.94 -0.74 5.45
C VAL A 156 9.26 -1.02 6.80
N ILE A 157 8.49 -2.11 6.90
CA ILE A 157 7.95 -2.65 8.14
C ILE A 157 9.01 -3.59 8.73
N ASN A 158 9.68 -3.16 9.80
CA ASN A 158 10.60 -3.98 10.61
C ASN A 158 10.00 -4.21 11.99
#